data_AF-A0A7U9XMX4-F1
#
_entry.id   AF-A0A7U9XMX4-F1
#
_cell.length_a   1.000
_cell.length_b   1.000
_cell.length_c   1.000
_cell.angle_alpha   90.00
_cell.angle_beta   90.00
_cell.angle_gamma   90.00
#
_symmetry.space_group_name_H-M   'P 1'
#
loop_
_entity.id
_entity.type
_entity.pdbx_description
1 polymer ?
#
loop_
_entity_poly.entity_id
_entity_poly.type
_entity_poly.pdbx_seq_one_letter_code
_entity_poly.pdbx_strand_id
1 'polypeptide(L)'
;MKKNIKTYKNKKMLAGAALCTMCFYLAACGPSKEKIAQAQQKYTALVELNNQVVEAHKKVEDSSLDEELVDLRGRISELEAYNLSEMKNEEIDALIGTMDSLKDSYENYLEALIDINDKEEAAVLTTIPVTLTNQTELSFSGISLYEKGSGSTHANILEELDALNPGRILAGLVVKRDVDNTPWMLSLKDTEGAEYEIELPVEEYTEEGIGLEIVYDEEEGALAAR
;
A
#
# COMPACT_ATOMS: atom_id res chain seq x y z
N MET A 1 5.95 91.39 54.08
CA MET A 1 4.88 91.55 53.06
C MET A 1 4.09 90.25 52.95
N LYS A 2 2.76 90.39 53.01
CA LYS A 2 1.65 89.42 53.08
C LYS A 2 1.96 87.92 52.86
N LYS A 3 1.97 87.15 53.95
CA LYS A 3 1.29 85.84 54.02
C LYS A 3 -0.17 86.09 54.42
N ASN A 4 -1.14 85.49 53.74
CA ASN A 4 -2.01 84.47 54.34
C ASN A 4 -3.16 84.07 53.43
N ILE A 5 -3.27 82.75 53.35
CA ILE A 5 -4.33 81.92 52.80
C ILE A 5 -5.56 82.01 53.73
N LYS A 6 -6.76 82.00 53.14
CA LYS A 6 -8.04 81.63 53.78
C LYS A 6 -8.77 80.67 52.82
N THR A 7 -8.82 79.37 53.12
CA THR A 7 -9.97 78.61 53.70
C THR A 7 -11.27 78.80 52.93
N TYR A 8 -11.90 77.74 52.39
CA TYR A 8 -12.87 76.85 53.06
C TYR A 8 -13.33 75.80 52.00
N LYS A 9 -13.78 74.55 52.23
CA LYS A 9 -14.55 73.96 53.33
C LYS A 9 -14.50 72.42 53.28
N ASN A 10 -14.23 71.82 54.44
CA ASN A 10 -14.32 70.39 54.77
C ASN A 10 -15.68 69.75 54.45
N LYS A 11 -15.68 68.43 54.18
CA LYS A 11 -16.67 67.49 54.76
C LYS A 11 -16.12 66.05 54.85
N LYS A 12 -15.88 65.67 56.12
CA LYS A 12 -15.82 64.35 56.77
C LYS A 12 -16.17 63.12 55.90
N MET A 13 -15.35 62.06 55.96
CA MET A 13 -15.63 60.84 56.75
C MET A 13 -14.63 59.71 56.42
N LEU A 14 -14.02 59.20 57.49
CA LEU A 14 -13.72 57.80 57.80
C LEU A 14 -12.80 56.94 56.91
N ALA A 15 -11.87 56.32 57.64
CA ALA A 15 -10.90 55.33 57.23
C ALA A 15 -11.54 53.97 56.91
N GLY A 16 -10.83 53.17 56.12
CA GLY A 16 -11.07 51.74 55.94
C GLY A 16 -10.16 51.16 54.87
N ALA A 17 -9.06 50.54 55.29
CA ALA A 17 -8.22 49.73 54.42
C ALA A 17 -9.01 48.52 53.92
N ALA A 18 -9.00 48.27 52.61
CA ALA A 18 -9.42 47.00 52.02
C ALA A 18 -8.33 46.55 51.04
N LEU A 19 -7.54 45.60 51.53
CA LEU A 19 -6.70 44.67 50.78
C LEU A 19 -7.59 43.87 49.81
N CYS A 20 -6.97 43.32 48.76
CA CYS A 20 -7.52 42.33 47.83
C CYS A 20 -8.51 42.94 46.80
N THR A 21 -8.40 42.71 45.49
CA THR A 21 -7.71 41.66 44.75
C THR A 21 -7.54 42.24 43.36
N MET A 22 -6.34 42.19 42.81
CA MET A 22 -6.14 42.26 41.38
C MET A 22 -6.92 41.05 40.83
N CYS A 23 -8.08 41.29 40.22
CA CYS A 23 -8.81 40.24 39.51
C CYS A 23 -7.90 39.80 38.37
N PHE A 24 -7.06 38.79 38.64
CA PHE A 24 -6.50 37.94 37.61
C PHE A 24 -7.68 37.53 36.75
N TYR A 25 -7.65 37.95 35.49
CA TYR A 25 -8.34 37.21 34.45
C TYR A 25 -7.74 35.80 34.49
N LEU A 26 -8.31 34.92 35.30
CA LEU A 26 -8.28 33.51 35.00
C LEU A 26 -9.16 33.38 33.76
N ALA A 27 -8.58 33.71 32.61
CA ALA A 27 -8.99 33.07 31.38
C ALA A 27 -8.98 31.58 31.72
N ALA A 28 -10.15 30.95 31.71
CA ALA A 28 -10.23 29.51 31.69
C ALA A 28 -9.26 29.07 30.58
N CYS A 29 -8.15 28.46 30.97
CA CYS A 29 -7.10 28.04 30.06
C CYS A 29 -7.57 26.72 29.42
N GLY A 30 -8.71 26.80 28.74
CA GLY A 30 -9.23 25.74 27.90
C GLY A 30 -8.44 25.73 26.58
N PRO A 31 -8.57 24.64 25.83
CA PRO A 31 -7.77 24.45 24.64
C PRO A 31 -8.21 25.42 23.53
N SER A 32 -7.27 25.74 22.65
CA SER A 32 -7.58 26.54 21.47
C SER A 32 -8.43 25.71 20.50
N LYS A 33 -9.39 26.36 19.83
CA LYS A 33 -10.22 25.70 18.81
C LYS A 33 -9.40 25.06 17.70
N GLU A 34 -8.27 25.69 17.36
CA GLU A 34 -7.32 25.20 16.37
C GLU A 34 -6.70 23.87 16.79
N LYS A 35 -6.29 23.73 18.06
CA LYS A 35 -5.71 22.48 18.58
C LYS A 35 -6.72 21.35 18.66
N ILE A 36 -7.95 21.66 19.07
CA ILE A 36 -9.05 20.68 19.06
C ILE A 36 -9.30 20.19 17.62
N ALA A 37 -9.38 21.10 16.65
CA ALA A 37 -9.60 20.74 15.25
C ALA A 37 -8.44 19.90 14.68
N GLN A 38 -7.19 20.25 15.04
CA GLN A 38 -6.01 19.49 14.63
C GLN A 38 -6.05 18.05 15.18
N ALA A 39 -6.36 17.88 16.48
CA ALA A 39 -6.47 16.57 17.10
C ALA A 39 -7.61 15.74 16.47
N GLN A 40 -8.76 16.35 16.19
CA GLN A 40 -9.88 15.69 15.51
C GLN A 40 -9.51 15.25 14.09
N GLN A 41 -8.80 16.08 13.33
CA GLN A 41 -8.32 15.72 11.99
C GLN A 41 -7.38 14.51 12.03
N LYS A 42 -6.45 14.48 12.99
CA LYS A 42 -5.52 13.36 13.18
C LYS A 42 -6.25 12.08 13.57
N TYR A 43 -7.24 12.18 14.46
CA TYR A 43 -8.08 11.05 14.82
C TYR A 43 -8.85 10.47 13.62
N THR A 44 -9.48 11.32 12.81
CA THR A 44 -10.17 10.88 11.58
C THR A 44 -9.22 10.15 10.62
N ALA A 45 -8.02 10.68 10.40
CA ALA A 45 -7.02 10.04 9.55
C ALA A 45 -6.60 8.65 10.08
N LEU A 46 -6.48 8.48 11.40
CA LEU A 46 -6.20 7.18 12.01
C LEU A 46 -7.34 6.18 11.81
N VAL A 47 -8.60 6.61 11.92
CA VAL A 47 -9.76 5.73 11.67
C VAL A 47 -9.81 5.29 10.20
N GLU A 48 -9.53 6.19 9.26
CA GLU A 48 -9.43 5.86 7.84
C GLU A 48 -8.29 4.86 7.56
N LEU A 49 -7.12 5.09 8.16
CA LEU A 49 -5.98 4.19 8.03
C LEU A 49 -6.25 2.82 8.66
N ASN A 50 -6.91 2.78 9.82
CA ASN A 50 -7.36 1.53 10.43
C ASN A 50 -8.25 0.74 9.47
N ASN A 51 -9.22 1.38 8.80
CA ASN A 51 -10.07 0.69 7.83
C ASN A 51 -9.26 0.12 6.65
N GLN A 52 -8.29 0.87 6.13
CA GLN A 52 -7.40 0.37 5.07
C GLN A 52 -6.61 -0.85 5.52
N VAL A 53 -6.03 -0.80 6.72
CA VAL A 53 -5.30 -1.93 7.31
C VAL A 53 -6.21 -3.14 7.55
N VAL A 54 -7.44 -2.94 8.05
CA VAL A 54 -8.41 -4.03 8.22
C VAL A 54 -8.71 -4.72 6.89
N GLU A 55 -8.90 -3.97 5.81
CA GLU A 55 -9.19 -4.55 4.50
C GLU A 55 -7.97 -5.24 3.88
N ALA A 56 -6.77 -4.65 4.02
CA ALA A 56 -5.53 -5.30 3.59
C ALA A 56 -5.29 -6.61 4.34
N HIS A 57 -5.51 -6.62 5.65
CA HIS A 57 -5.34 -7.80 6.49
C HIS A 57 -6.23 -8.98 6.09
N LYS A 58 -7.45 -8.72 5.61
CA LYS A 58 -8.38 -9.79 5.18
C LYS A 58 -7.89 -10.55 3.95
N LYS A 59 -6.92 -10.00 3.22
CA LYS A 59 -6.36 -10.60 2.00
C LYS A 59 -5.19 -11.53 2.29
N VAL A 60 -4.60 -11.41 3.48
CA VAL A 60 -3.44 -12.18 3.92
C VAL A 60 -3.90 -13.40 4.72
N GLU A 61 -3.33 -14.57 4.44
CA GLU A 61 -3.63 -15.81 5.19
C GLU A 61 -2.80 -15.92 6.48
N ASP A 62 -1.61 -15.35 6.48
CA ASP A 62 -0.70 -15.29 7.62
C ASP A 62 -1.35 -14.58 8.82
N SER A 63 -1.33 -15.26 9.96
CA SER A 63 -1.90 -14.78 11.22
C SER A 63 -0.84 -14.21 12.18
N SER A 64 0.40 -13.99 11.73
CA SER A 64 1.50 -13.58 12.61
C SER A 64 1.35 -12.15 13.14
N LEU A 65 0.54 -11.34 12.44
CA LEU A 65 0.29 -9.94 12.80
C LEU A 65 -1.06 -9.72 13.54
N ASP A 66 -1.89 -10.75 13.72
CA ASP A 66 -3.22 -10.67 14.33
C ASP A 66 -3.21 -9.95 15.69
N GLU A 67 -2.27 -10.30 16.56
CA GLU A 67 -2.14 -9.71 17.90
C GLU A 67 -1.78 -8.22 17.83
N GLU A 68 -0.93 -7.84 16.88
CA GLU A 68 -0.52 -6.44 16.69
C GLU A 68 -1.69 -5.59 16.15
N LEU A 69 -2.53 -6.12 15.24
CA LEU A 69 -3.75 -5.43 14.82
C LEU A 69 -4.74 -5.23 15.97
N VAL A 70 -4.84 -6.20 16.88
CA VAL A 70 -5.66 -6.07 18.10
C VAL A 70 -5.12 -4.95 18.99
N ASP A 71 -3.81 -4.88 19.23
CA ASP A 71 -3.18 -3.81 20.01
C ASP A 71 -3.41 -2.43 19.39
N LEU A 72 -3.15 -2.29 18.08
CA LEU A 72 -3.33 -1.04 17.35
C LEU A 72 -4.78 -0.53 17.42
N ARG A 73 -5.76 -1.43 17.24
CA ARG A 73 -7.18 -1.09 17.39
C ARG A 73 -7.53 -0.69 18.82
N GLY A 74 -6.97 -1.39 19.81
CA GLY A 74 -7.13 -1.05 21.22
C GLY A 74 -6.66 0.37 21.53
N ARG A 75 -5.49 0.74 20.99
CA ARG A 75 -4.93 2.09 21.14
C ARG A 75 -5.79 3.17 20.47
N ILE A 76 -6.44 2.90 19.33
CA ILE A 76 -7.44 3.83 18.76
C ILE A 76 -8.65 3.97 19.71
N SER A 77 -9.16 2.89 20.27
CA SER A 77 -10.28 2.94 21.22
C SER A 77 -9.94 3.73 22.49
N GLU A 78 -8.69 3.68 22.96
CA GLU A 78 -8.24 4.53 24.07
C GLU A 78 -8.26 6.03 23.73
N LEU A 79 -8.04 6.40 22.46
CA LEU A 79 -8.11 7.79 22.01
C LEU A 79 -9.54 8.35 22.09
N GLU A 80 -10.57 7.52 21.92
CA GLU A 80 -11.98 7.93 22.00
C GLU A 80 -12.39 8.40 23.41
N ALA A 81 -11.65 7.97 24.44
CA ALA A 81 -11.94 8.32 25.83
C ALA A 81 -11.52 9.76 26.19
N TYR A 82 -10.71 10.43 25.36
CA TYR A 82 -10.23 11.78 25.65
C TYR A 82 -11.28 12.85 25.36
N ASN A 83 -11.62 13.63 26.39
CA ASN A 83 -12.45 14.82 26.21
C ASN A 83 -11.58 16.04 25.87
N LEU A 84 -11.38 16.28 24.57
CA LEU A 84 -10.57 17.39 24.06
C LEU A 84 -11.01 18.77 24.59
N SER A 85 -12.27 18.96 25.02
CA SER A 85 -12.75 20.25 25.53
C SER A 85 -12.30 20.56 26.96
N GLU A 86 -11.87 19.54 27.70
CA GLU A 86 -11.43 19.63 29.10
C GLU A 86 -9.90 19.58 29.25
N MET A 87 -9.17 19.35 28.16
CA MET A 87 -7.72 19.24 28.14
C MET A 87 -7.04 20.60 27.97
N LYS A 88 -5.80 20.73 28.45
CA LYS A 88 -4.93 21.88 28.15
C LYS A 88 -4.30 21.73 26.77
N ASN A 89 -3.84 22.83 26.18
CA ASN A 89 -3.17 22.80 24.88
C ASN A 89 -1.96 21.86 24.87
N GLU A 90 -1.17 21.84 25.93
CA GLU A 90 0.02 20.98 26.04
C GLU A 90 -0.34 19.50 26.10
N GLU A 91 -1.48 19.16 26.71
CA GLU A 91 -2.01 17.80 26.77
C GLU A 91 -2.56 17.37 25.40
N ILE A 92 -3.20 18.29 24.66
CA ILE A 92 -3.61 18.06 23.28
C ILE A 92 -2.39 17.88 22.37
N ASP A 93 -1.32 18.65 22.56
CA ASP A 93 -0.08 18.50 21.79
C ASP A 93 0.57 17.13 22.02
N ALA A 94 0.59 16.65 23.26
CA ALA A 94 1.06 15.31 23.59
C ALA A 94 0.17 14.22 22.97
N LEU A 95 -1.15 14.43 22.98
CA LEU A 95 -2.09 13.50 22.34
C LEU A 95 -1.90 13.46 20.82
N ILE A 96 -1.70 14.61 20.17
CA ILE A 96 -1.37 14.67 18.73
C ILE A 96 -0.08 13.90 18.44
N GLY A 97 0.96 14.07 19.26
CA GLY A 97 2.20 13.30 19.12
C GLY A 97 1.99 11.79 19.27
N THR A 98 1.07 11.38 20.16
CA THR A 98 0.67 9.98 20.32
C THR A 98 -0.06 9.47 19.08
N MET A 99 -0.96 10.26 18.50
CA MET A 99 -1.66 9.93 17.25
C MET A 99 -0.69 9.82 16.08
N ASP A 100 0.32 10.69 15.99
CA ASP A 100 1.34 10.63 14.94
C ASP A 100 2.18 9.35 15.07
N SER A 101 2.61 8.98 16.27
CA SER A 101 3.31 7.71 16.49
C SER A 101 2.45 6.48 16.20
N LEU A 102 1.14 6.56 16.49
CA LEU A 102 0.20 5.48 16.16
C LEU A 102 0.02 5.38 14.64
N LYS A 103 -0.02 6.51 13.92
CA LYS A 103 -0.08 6.57 12.47
C LYS A 103 1.12 5.85 11.86
N ASP A 104 2.34 6.18 12.33
CA ASP A 104 3.56 5.52 11.88
C ASP A 104 3.51 3.99 12.13
N SER A 105 2.92 3.56 13.25
CA SER A 105 2.76 2.13 13.57
C SER A 105 1.82 1.44 12.58
N TYR A 106 0.69 2.06 12.25
CA TYR A 106 -0.24 1.54 11.24
C TYR A 106 0.36 1.54 9.83
N GLU A 107 1.17 2.55 9.46
CA GLU A 107 1.85 2.60 8.16
C GLU A 107 2.88 1.46 8.04
N ASN A 108 3.69 1.22 9.08
CA ASN A 108 4.61 0.08 9.11
C ASN A 108 3.86 -1.27 9.06
N TYR A 109 2.72 -1.37 9.75
CA TYR A 109 1.88 -2.57 9.70
C TYR A 109 1.36 -2.84 8.29
N LEU A 110 0.92 -1.79 7.58
CA LEU A 110 0.46 -1.90 6.20
C LEU A 110 1.59 -2.35 5.25
N GLU A 111 2.80 -1.81 5.41
CA GLU A 111 3.98 -2.26 4.66
C GLU A 111 4.27 -3.75 4.94
N ALA A 112 4.22 -4.19 6.20
CA ALA A 112 4.42 -5.59 6.55
C ALA A 112 3.35 -6.51 5.93
N LEU A 113 2.09 -6.08 5.89
CA LEU A 113 1.01 -6.84 5.20
C LEU A 113 1.27 -6.98 3.71
N ILE A 114 1.71 -5.92 3.03
CA ILE A 114 2.05 -5.95 1.60
C ILE A 114 3.19 -6.96 1.39
N ASP A 115 4.25 -6.84 2.18
CA ASP A 115 5.40 -7.74 2.13
C ASP A 115 5.05 -9.22 2.39
N ILE A 116 4.01 -9.49 3.19
CA ILE A 116 3.53 -10.85 3.43
C ILE A 116 2.67 -11.32 2.25
N ASN A 117 1.70 -10.50 1.81
CA ASN A 117 0.85 -10.80 0.67
C ASN A 117 1.67 -11.14 -0.57
N ASP A 118 2.68 -10.33 -0.88
CA ASP A 118 3.59 -10.56 -2.01
C ASP A 118 4.33 -11.91 -1.89
N LYS A 119 4.68 -12.33 -0.67
CA LYS A 119 5.32 -13.63 -0.43
C LYS A 119 4.33 -14.78 -0.54
N GLU A 120 3.10 -14.60 -0.06
CA GLU A 120 2.03 -15.59 -0.17
C GLU A 120 1.65 -15.81 -1.64
N GLU A 121 1.43 -14.74 -2.40
CA GLU A 121 1.16 -14.81 -3.84
C GLU A 121 2.32 -15.46 -4.60
N ALA A 122 3.57 -15.10 -4.28
CA ALA A 122 4.75 -15.76 -4.85
C ALA A 122 4.87 -17.25 -4.47
N ALA A 123 4.36 -17.66 -3.30
CA ALA A 123 4.34 -19.05 -2.86
C ALA A 123 3.21 -19.86 -3.54
N VAL A 124 2.15 -19.19 -3.99
CA VAL A 124 0.99 -19.81 -4.66
C VAL A 124 1.22 -20.01 -6.18
N LEU A 125 2.39 -19.60 -6.71
CA LEU A 125 2.74 -19.80 -8.12
C LEU A 125 2.53 -21.25 -8.58
N THR A 126 1.50 -21.44 -9.38
CA THR A 126 1.15 -22.76 -9.92
C THR A 126 2.05 -23.03 -11.12
N THR A 127 2.89 -24.05 -11.00
CA THR A 127 3.81 -24.47 -12.06
C THR A 127 3.05 -25.28 -13.11
N ILE A 128 3.05 -24.80 -14.35
CA ILE A 128 2.33 -25.43 -15.46
C ILE A 128 3.37 -25.92 -16.47
N PRO A 129 3.50 -27.25 -16.65
CA PRO A 129 4.33 -27.81 -17.72
C PRO A 129 3.80 -27.40 -19.09
N VAL A 130 4.69 -26.94 -19.97
CA VAL A 130 4.35 -26.58 -21.36
C VAL A 130 5.17 -27.42 -22.32
N THR A 131 4.50 -27.87 -23.38
CA THR A 131 5.16 -28.47 -24.55
C THR A 131 4.78 -27.66 -25.78
N LEU A 132 5.76 -27.34 -26.63
CA LEU A 132 5.53 -26.66 -27.90
C LEU A 132 5.75 -27.64 -29.04
N THR A 133 4.82 -27.68 -29.99
CA THR A 133 4.98 -28.41 -31.23
C THR A 133 5.00 -27.42 -32.38
N ASN A 134 6.07 -27.41 -33.17
CA ASN A 134 6.14 -26.54 -34.34
C ASN A 134 5.37 -27.18 -35.51
N GLN A 135 4.16 -26.71 -35.79
CA GLN A 135 3.33 -27.12 -36.94
C GLN A 135 3.42 -26.12 -38.10
N THR A 136 4.44 -25.26 -38.09
CA THR A 136 4.73 -24.32 -39.18
C THR A 136 5.82 -24.89 -40.09
N GLU A 137 6.00 -24.24 -41.25
CA GLU A 137 7.15 -24.49 -42.14
C GLU A 137 8.42 -23.72 -41.71
N LEU A 138 8.33 -22.87 -40.68
CA LEU A 138 9.44 -22.07 -40.18
C LEU A 138 10.31 -22.88 -39.21
N SER A 139 11.59 -22.53 -39.12
CA SER A 139 12.50 -23.03 -38.09
C SER A 139 12.81 -21.92 -37.09
N PHE A 140 12.62 -22.19 -35.80
CA PHE A 140 12.85 -21.19 -34.75
C PHE A 140 14.22 -21.40 -34.10
N SER A 141 15.09 -20.39 -34.22
CA SER A 141 16.44 -20.35 -33.64
C SER A 141 16.46 -19.73 -32.24
N GLY A 142 15.40 -19.02 -31.85
CA GLY A 142 15.22 -18.47 -30.51
C GLY A 142 13.81 -18.67 -29.99
N ILE A 143 13.70 -19.01 -28.71
CA ILE A 143 12.43 -19.12 -27.99
C ILE A 143 12.63 -18.51 -26.61
N SER A 144 11.76 -17.58 -26.22
CA SER A 144 11.73 -17.03 -24.87
C SER A 144 10.30 -17.09 -24.32
N LEU A 145 10.18 -17.47 -23.04
CA LEU A 145 8.92 -17.45 -22.30
C LEU A 145 9.05 -16.49 -21.12
N TYR A 146 8.12 -15.56 -21.01
CA TYR A 146 8.17 -14.54 -19.97
C TYR A 146 6.78 -14.00 -19.64
N GLU A 147 6.61 -13.45 -18.45
CA GLU A 147 5.35 -12.84 -18.03
C GLU A 147 5.12 -11.48 -18.70
N LYS A 148 3.90 -11.22 -19.17
CA LYS A 148 3.54 -10.00 -19.90
C LYS A 148 3.77 -8.76 -19.03
N GLY A 149 4.51 -7.78 -19.57
CA GLY A 149 4.88 -6.56 -18.85
C GLY A 149 6.24 -6.61 -18.14
N SER A 150 6.95 -7.76 -18.18
CA SER A 150 8.32 -7.83 -17.68
C SER A 150 9.29 -7.02 -18.56
N GLY A 151 9.98 -6.05 -17.95
CA GLY A 151 10.81 -5.05 -18.64
C GLY A 151 12.26 -5.45 -18.94
N SER A 152 12.60 -6.74 -18.93
CA SER A 152 13.98 -7.25 -19.06
C SER A 152 14.23 -7.97 -20.39
N THR A 153 15.49 -8.09 -20.81
CA THR A 153 15.88 -9.01 -21.89
C THR A 153 15.59 -10.44 -21.46
N HIS A 154 14.75 -11.16 -22.22
CA HIS A 154 14.33 -12.51 -21.88
C HIS A 154 15.32 -13.55 -22.42
N ALA A 155 15.70 -14.50 -21.57
CA ALA A 155 16.66 -15.54 -21.91
C ALA A 155 16.13 -16.43 -23.04
N ASN A 156 16.97 -16.68 -24.05
CA ASN A 156 16.65 -17.62 -25.10
C ASN A 156 16.86 -19.06 -24.59
N ILE A 157 15.77 -19.81 -24.53
CA ILE A 157 15.71 -21.20 -24.05
C ILE A 157 16.51 -22.15 -24.97
N LEU A 158 16.70 -21.77 -26.24
CA LEU A 158 17.43 -22.56 -27.23
C LEU A 158 18.94 -22.25 -27.31
N GLU A 159 19.52 -21.44 -26.41
CA GLU A 159 20.95 -21.03 -26.53
C GLU A 159 21.94 -22.17 -26.73
N GLU A 160 21.71 -23.32 -26.10
CA GLU A 160 22.55 -24.52 -26.22
C GLU A 160 21.88 -25.66 -26.97
N LEU A 161 20.70 -25.41 -27.55
CA LEU A 161 19.87 -26.42 -28.22
C LEU A 161 19.78 -26.15 -29.72
N ASP A 162 19.48 -27.22 -30.47
CA ASP A 162 19.15 -27.08 -31.89
C ASP A 162 17.86 -26.26 -32.07
N ALA A 163 17.75 -25.61 -33.23
CA ALA A 163 16.53 -24.91 -33.63
C ALA A 163 15.29 -25.83 -33.57
N LEU A 164 14.16 -25.26 -33.18
CA LEU A 164 12.87 -25.95 -33.23
C LEU A 164 12.38 -26.00 -34.67
N ASN A 165 12.82 -27.02 -35.40
CA ASN A 165 12.46 -27.26 -36.81
C ASN A 165 10.98 -27.67 -36.98
N PRO A 166 10.42 -27.56 -38.20
CA PRO A 166 9.08 -28.05 -38.53
C PRO A 166 8.82 -29.49 -38.06
N GLY A 167 7.64 -29.72 -37.48
CA GLY A 167 7.19 -31.00 -36.95
C GLY A 167 7.90 -31.46 -35.66
N ARG A 168 8.77 -30.64 -35.06
CA ARG A 168 9.48 -30.98 -33.82
C ARG A 168 8.75 -30.50 -32.59
N ILE A 169 9.01 -31.19 -31.49
CA ILE A 169 8.46 -30.91 -30.16
C ILE A 169 9.58 -30.41 -29.26
N LEU A 170 9.32 -29.33 -28.52
CA LEU A 170 10.11 -28.87 -27.39
C LEU A 170 9.31 -29.11 -26.11
N ALA A 171 9.83 -29.95 -25.24
CA ALA A 171 9.21 -30.29 -23.97
C ALA A 171 10.07 -29.83 -22.78
N GLY A 172 9.51 -29.89 -21.57
CA GLY A 172 10.21 -29.46 -20.36
C GLY A 172 10.20 -27.95 -20.14
N LEU A 173 9.37 -27.22 -20.89
CA LEU A 173 9.11 -25.82 -20.63
C LEU A 173 8.15 -25.68 -19.46
N VAL A 174 8.21 -24.54 -18.81
CA VAL A 174 7.41 -24.24 -17.63
C VAL A 174 6.97 -22.79 -17.70
N VAL A 175 5.69 -22.57 -17.43
CA VAL A 175 5.14 -21.24 -17.09
C VAL A 175 4.61 -21.28 -15.66
N LYS A 176 4.50 -20.11 -15.04
CA LYS A 176 3.97 -19.98 -13.68
C LYS A 176 2.73 -19.11 -13.72
N ARG A 177 1.62 -19.65 -13.22
CA ARG A 177 0.38 -18.88 -13.05
C ARG A 177 0.34 -18.30 -11.65
N ASP A 178 0.26 -16.99 -11.58
CA ASP A 178 0.01 -16.21 -10.37
C ASP A 178 -1.50 -16.15 -10.05
N VAL A 179 -1.85 -15.49 -8.95
CA VAL A 179 -3.25 -15.33 -8.52
C VAL A 179 -4.05 -14.40 -9.44
N ASP A 180 -3.38 -13.48 -10.11
CA ASP A 180 -3.98 -12.53 -11.06
C ASP A 180 -4.17 -13.13 -12.46
N ASN A 181 -3.67 -14.35 -12.68
CA ASN A 181 -3.58 -15.03 -13.97
C ASN A 181 -2.91 -14.18 -15.05
N THR A 182 -1.82 -13.50 -14.70
CA THR A 182 -1.08 -12.64 -15.62
C THR A 182 -0.66 -13.46 -16.86
N PRO A 183 -1.03 -13.03 -18.08
CA PRO A 183 -0.67 -13.76 -19.29
C PRO A 183 0.84 -13.90 -19.46
N TRP A 184 1.26 -15.01 -20.04
CA TRP A 184 2.64 -15.20 -20.48
C TRP A 184 2.79 -14.84 -21.96
N MET A 185 3.99 -14.48 -22.36
CA MET A 185 4.37 -14.20 -23.74
C MET A 185 5.33 -15.28 -24.21
N LEU A 186 5.05 -15.85 -25.38
CA LEU A 186 5.94 -16.68 -26.16
C LEU A 186 6.55 -15.82 -27.26
N SER A 187 7.85 -15.54 -27.15
CA SER A 187 8.63 -14.90 -28.20
C SER A 187 9.37 -15.95 -29.00
N LEU A 188 9.22 -15.90 -30.33
CA LEU A 188 9.86 -16.79 -31.28
C LEU A 188 10.73 -15.97 -32.22
N LYS A 189 11.96 -16.44 -32.46
CA LYS A 189 12.86 -15.88 -33.46
C LYS A 189 13.16 -16.94 -34.51
N ASP A 190 12.86 -16.67 -35.76
CA ASP A 190 13.18 -17.60 -36.84
C ASP A 190 14.67 -17.60 -37.20
N THR A 191 15.08 -18.44 -38.15
CA THR A 191 16.47 -18.50 -38.62
C THR A 191 16.87 -17.32 -39.52
N GLU A 192 15.91 -16.54 -40.03
CA GLU A 192 16.14 -15.36 -40.85
C GLU A 192 16.23 -14.07 -40.01
N GLY A 193 15.87 -14.16 -38.73
CA GLY A 193 15.91 -13.08 -37.75
C GLY A 193 14.58 -12.37 -37.54
N ALA A 194 13.47 -12.86 -38.12
CA ALA A 194 12.13 -12.35 -37.82
C ALA A 194 11.69 -12.78 -36.43
N GLU A 195 11.00 -11.89 -35.73
CA GLU A 195 10.54 -12.07 -34.36
C GLU A 195 9.01 -12.04 -34.31
N TYR A 196 8.44 -12.95 -33.52
CA TYR A 196 7.00 -13.13 -33.35
C TYR A 196 6.70 -13.20 -31.86
N GLU A 197 5.59 -12.59 -31.44
CA GLU A 197 5.11 -12.66 -30.06
C GLU A 197 3.69 -13.18 -30.02
N ILE A 198 3.45 -14.14 -29.12
CA ILE A 198 2.16 -14.79 -28.94
C ILE A 198 1.83 -14.72 -27.45
N GLU A 199 0.65 -14.21 -27.13
CA GLU A 199 0.13 -14.20 -25.77
C GLU A 199 -0.47 -15.55 -25.42
N LEU A 200 -0.10 -16.08 -24.26
CA LEU A 200 -0.52 -17.36 -23.72
C LEU A 200 -1.51 -17.13 -22.57
N PRO A 201 -2.80 -17.50 -22.71
CA PRO A 201 -3.82 -17.32 -21.68
C PRO A 201 -3.66 -18.39 -20.58
N VAL A 202 -2.69 -18.19 -19.68
CA VAL A 202 -2.36 -19.17 -18.62
C VAL A 202 -3.52 -19.45 -17.66
N GLU A 203 -4.52 -18.57 -17.57
CA GLU A 203 -5.76 -18.78 -16.82
C GLU A 203 -6.45 -20.09 -17.23
N GLU A 204 -6.46 -20.40 -18.52
CA GLU A 204 -7.15 -21.57 -19.08
C GLU A 204 -6.39 -22.89 -18.88
N TYR A 205 -5.14 -22.81 -18.42
CA TYR A 205 -4.26 -23.97 -18.31
C TYR A 205 -4.42 -24.68 -16.97
N THR A 206 -4.05 -25.95 -16.92
CA THR A 206 -4.16 -26.77 -15.71
C THR A 206 -2.80 -27.24 -15.23
N GLU A 207 -2.71 -27.68 -13.97
CA GLU A 207 -1.49 -28.25 -13.38
C GLU A 207 -1.00 -29.52 -14.09
N GLU A 208 -1.86 -30.20 -14.85
CA GLU A 208 -1.46 -31.35 -15.68
C GLU A 208 -0.58 -30.92 -16.87
N GLY A 209 -0.52 -29.63 -17.16
CA GLY A 209 0.24 -29.04 -18.25
C GLY A 209 -0.59 -28.84 -19.51
N ILE A 210 0.06 -28.25 -20.53
CA ILE A 210 -0.54 -28.00 -21.83
C ILE A 210 0.44 -28.31 -22.97
N GLY A 211 -0.11 -28.87 -24.05
CA GLY A 211 0.55 -28.94 -25.35
C GLY A 211 0.03 -27.84 -26.25
N LEU A 212 0.93 -26.97 -26.73
CA LEU A 212 0.62 -25.90 -27.65
C LEU A 212 1.21 -26.21 -29.03
N GLU A 213 0.39 -26.09 -30.05
CA GLU A 213 0.79 -26.17 -31.44
C GLU A 213 1.02 -24.77 -32.00
N ILE A 214 2.25 -24.49 -32.42
CA ILE A 214 2.59 -23.24 -33.13
C ILE A 214 2.13 -23.41 -34.56
N VAL A 215 1.18 -22.59 -34.99
CA VAL A 215 0.58 -22.62 -36.32
C VAL A 215 0.64 -21.24 -36.97
N TYR A 216 0.60 -21.21 -38.29
CA TYR A 216 0.36 -19.97 -39.02
C TYR A 216 -1.15 -19.81 -39.21
N ASP A 217 -1.71 -18.75 -38.66
CA ASP A 217 -3.10 -18.36 -38.87
C ASP A 217 -3.19 -17.58 -40.18
N GLU A 218 -3.78 -18.18 -41.21
CA GLU A 218 -3.96 -17.54 -42.52
C GLU A 218 -4.97 -16.39 -42.48
N GLU A 219 -5.92 -16.40 -41.55
CA GLU A 219 -6.95 -15.37 -41.44
C GLU A 219 -6.38 -14.10 -40.79
N GLU A 220 -5.55 -14.25 -39.76
CA GLU A 220 -4.88 -13.13 -39.08
C GLU A 220 -3.53 -12.77 -39.72
N GLY A 221 -2.97 -13.63 -40.56
CA GLY A 221 -1.65 -13.45 -41.17
C GLY A 221 -0.53 -13.42 -40.13
N ALA A 222 -0.68 -14.17 -39.03
CA ALA A 222 0.20 -14.16 -37.87
C ALA A 222 0.41 -15.58 -37.31
N LEU A 223 1.40 -15.74 -36.43
CA LEU A 223 1.57 -17.00 -35.70
C LEU A 223 0.62 -17.03 -34.49
N ALA A 224 0.08 -18.21 -34.22
CA ALA A 224 -0.73 -18.50 -33.04
C ALA A 224 -0.24 -19.76 -32.33
N ALA A 225 -0.55 -19.87 -31.04
CA ALA A 225 -0.30 -21.05 -30.22
C ALA A 225 -1.65 -21.52 -29.65
N ARG A 226 -2.04 -22.77 -29.95
CA ARG A 226 -3.33 -23.34 -29.55
C ARG A 226 -3.23 -24.80 -29.15
#